data_AF-E7QPH7-F1
#
_entry.id   AF-E7QPH7-F1
#
_cell.length_a   1.000
_cell.length_b   1.000
_cell.length_c   1.000
_cell.angle_alpha   90.00
_cell.angle_beta   90.00
_cell.angle_gamma   90.00
#
_symmetry.space_group_name_H-M   'P 1'
#
loop_
_entity.id
_entity.type
_entity.pdbx_description
1 polymer ?
#
loop_
_entity_poly.entity_id
_entity_poly.type
_entity_poly.pdbx_seq_one_letter_code
_entity_poly.pdbx_strand_id
1 'polypeptide(L)' 'MATEQSFVRVADADDLREDNPQIVQADGHSIGLFFHEGEVHAVDNRCPHMGSRYP' A
#
# COMPACT_ATOMS: atom_id res chain seq x y z
N MET A 1 23.32 9.44 -7.30
CA MET A 1 22.06 10.05 -7.79
C MET A 1 21.01 9.81 -6.71
N ALA A 2 20.49 10.85 -6.08
CA ALA A 2 19.37 10.69 -5.16
C ALA A 2 18.11 10.45 -6.00
N THR A 3 17.39 9.37 -5.74
CA THR A 3 16.07 9.15 -6.35
C THR A 3 15.09 10.09 -5.68
N GLU A 4 14.46 10.95 -6.45
CA GLU A 4 13.42 11.85 -5.96
C GLU A 4 12.20 11.00 -5.58
N GLN A 5 11.90 10.93 -4.29
CA GLN A 5 10.76 10.17 -3.75
C GLN A 5 9.59 11.13 -3.57
N SER A 6 8.53 10.92 -4.34
CA SER A 6 7.25 11.62 -4.17
C SER A 6 6.33 10.81 -3.25
N PHE A 7 5.74 11.46 -2.25
CA PHE A 7 4.78 10.86 -1.34
C PHE A 7 3.36 11.33 -1.67
N VAL A 8 2.40 10.42 -1.53
CA VAL A 8 0.96 10.68 -1.70
C VAL A 8 0.21 10.24 -0.46
N ARG A 9 -0.77 11.05 -0.01
CA ARG A 9 -1.61 10.71 1.12
C ARG A 9 -2.66 9.69 0.68
N VAL A 10 -2.75 8.56 1.38
CA VAL A 10 -3.64 7.44 1.01
C VAL A 10 -4.63 7.03 2.11
N ALA A 11 -4.30 7.29 3.38
CA ALA A 11 -5.15 6.94 4.53
C ALA A 11 -4.84 7.86 5.71
N ASP A 12 -5.72 7.84 6.72
CA ASP A 12 -5.38 8.33 8.05
C ASP A 12 -4.70 7.22 8.87
N ALA A 13 -3.76 7.60 9.73
CA ALA A 13 -3.02 6.62 10.52
C ALA A 13 -3.86 6.06 11.67
N ASP A 14 -4.79 6.82 12.23
CA ASP A 14 -5.68 6.35 13.29
C ASP A 14 -6.72 5.39 12.73
N ASP A 15 -7.33 5.73 11.58
CA ASP A 15 -8.23 4.83 10.86
C ASP A 15 -7.53 3.51 10.51
N LEU A 16 -6.27 3.54 10.06
CA LEU A 16 -5.52 2.33 9.73
C LEU A 16 -5.18 1.46 10.95
N ARG A 17 -5.07 2.04 12.15
CA ARG A 17 -4.86 1.27 13.39
C ARG A 17 -6.13 0.55 13.83
N GLU A 18 -7.29 1.15 13.58
CA GLU A 18 -8.59 0.60 13.95
C GLU A 18 -9.11 -0.40 12.91
N ASP A 19 -9.04 -0.05 11.62
CA ASP A 19 -9.59 -0.82 10.50
C ASP A 19 -8.48 -1.38 9.59
N ASN A 20 -7.70 -2.33 10.10
CA ASN A 20 -6.61 -3.04 9.41
C ASN A 20 -7.03 -4.47 8.96
N PRO A 21 -6.73 -4.93 7.73
CA PRO A 21 -6.01 -4.25 6.64
C PRO A 21 -6.90 -3.38 5.73
N GLN A 22 -6.28 -2.41 5.06
CA GLN A 22 -6.94 -1.53 4.07
C GLN A 22 -6.32 -1.69 2.68
N ILE A 23 -7.14 -1.61 1.63
CA ILE A 23 -6.68 -1.54 0.24
C ILE A 23 -6.94 -0.13 -0.28
N VAL A 24 -5.89 0.52 -0.77
CA VAL A 24 -5.93 1.88 -1.32
C VAL A 24 -5.44 1.90 -2.76
N GLN A 25 -5.89 2.90 -3.52
CA GLN A 25 -5.42 3.16 -4.88
C GLN A 25 -4.60 4.46 -4.89
N ALA A 26 -3.37 4.41 -5.39
CA ALA A 26 -2.50 5.58 -5.50
C ALA A 26 -1.65 5.49 -6.76
N ASP A 27 -1.64 6.54 -7.58
CA ASP A 27 -0.89 6.62 -8.83
C ASP A 27 -1.06 5.38 -9.75
N GLY A 28 -2.27 4.82 -9.79
CA GLY A 28 -2.59 3.64 -10.59
C GLY A 28 -2.16 2.29 -9.99
N HIS A 29 -1.57 2.28 -8.78
CA HIS A 29 -1.22 1.07 -8.05
C HIS A 29 -2.28 0.73 -7.00
N SER A 30 -2.57 -0.57 -6.88
CA SER A 30 -3.34 -1.10 -5.75
C SER A 30 -2.37 -1.49 -4.65
N ILE A 31 -2.56 -0.92 -3.46
CA ILE A 31 -1.63 -1.04 -2.34
C ILE A 31 -2.40 -1.57 -1.14
N GLY A 32 -1.87 -2.62 -0.51
CA GLY A 32 -2.34 -3.11 0.78
C GLY A 32 -1.59 -2.41 1.90
N LEU A 33 -2.33 -1.78 2.81
CA LEU A 33 -1.82 -1.15 4.02
C LEU A 33 -2.05 -2.08 5.22
N PHE A 34 -1.00 -2.25 6.02
CA PHE A 34 -0.99 -3.13 7.18
C PHE A 34 -0.42 -2.40 8.40
N PHE A 35 -1.15 -2.39 9.51
CA PHE A 35 -0.60 -2.00 10.80
C PHE A 35 -0.18 -3.26 11.58
N HIS A 36 1.09 -3.34 11.97
CA HIS A 36 1.63 -4.48 12.70
C HIS A 36 2.74 -4.03 13.65
N GLU A 37 2.71 -4.48 14.90
CA GLU A 37 3.74 -4.20 15.92
C GLU A 37 4.11 -2.71 16.10
N GLY A 38 3.16 -1.80 15.89
CA GLY A 38 3.38 -0.36 16.04
C GLY A 38 3.81 0.36 14.75
N GLU A 39 3.99 -0.38 13.66
CA GLU A 39 4.47 0.14 12.37
C GLU A 39 3.42 -0.02 11.26
N VAL A 40 3.51 0.87 10.26
CA VAL A 40 2.70 0.81 9.04
C VAL A 40 3.55 0.24 7.91
N HIS A 41 3.05 -0.80 7.28
CA HIS A 41 3.64 -1.42 6.11
C HIS A 41 2.71 -1.25 4.90
N ALA A 42 3.31 -1.00 3.74
CA ALA A 42 2.60 -0.92 2.47
C ALA A 42 3.21 -1.93 1.49
N VAL A 43 2.38 -2.76 0.88
CA VAL A 43 2.79 -3.74 -0.13
C VAL A 43 1.94 -3.58 -1.38
N ASP A 44 2.51 -3.92 -2.54
CA ASP A 44 1.71 -4.04 -3.76
C ASP A 44 0.65 -5.14 -3.56
N ASN A 45 -0.62 -4.80 -3.81
CA ASN A 45 -1.75 -5.72 -3.63
C ASN A 45 -1.94 -6.66 -4.84
N ARG A 46 -1.03 -6.63 -5.82
CA ARG A 46 -1.00 -7.62 -6.91
C ARG A 46 -0.31 -8.88 -6.41
N CYS A 47 -1.07 -9.97 -6.36
CA CYS A 47 -0.50 -11.28 -6.09
C CYS A 47 0.31 -11.77 -7.30
N PRO A 48 1.61 -12.10 -7.17
CA PRO A 48 2.41 -12.60 -8.28
C PRO A 48 1.90 -13.97 -8.79
N HIS A 49 1.16 -14.69 -7.96
CA HIS A 49 0.61 -16.02 -8.28
C HIS A 49 -0.65 -15.95 -9.16
N MET A 50 -1.49 -14.91 -9.01
CA MET A 50 -2.71 -14.72 -9.81
C MET A 50 -2.54 -13.63 -10.89
N GLY A 51 -1.37 -12.99 -10.98
CA GLY A 51 -1.16 -11.74 -11.71
C GLY A 51 -0.20 -11.76 -12.90
N SER A 52 0.33 -12.90 -13.35
CA SER A 52 1.28 -12.95 -14.49
C SER A 52 0.63 -12.93 -15.89
N ARG A 53 -0.53 -12.27 -16.05
CA ARG A 53 -1.15 -12.04 -17.36
C ARG A 53 -1.52 -10.58 -17.53
N TYR A 54 -0.51 -9.74 -17.72
CA TYR A 54 -0.66 -8.50 -18.49
C TYR A 54 -0.02 -8.76 -19.88
N PRO A 55 -0.60 -8.31 -21.01
CA PRO A 55 0.07 -8.32 -22.31
C PRO A 55 1.30 -7.40 -22.36
#